data_AF-A0A7W5LYG6-F1
#
_entry.id   AF-A0A7W5LYG6-F1
#
_cell.length_a   1.000
_cell.length_b   1.000
_cell.length_c   1.000
_cell.angle_alpha   90.00
_cell.angle_beta   90.00
_cell.angle_gamma   90.00
#
_symmetry.space_group_name_H-M   'P 1'
#
loop_
_entity.id
_entity.type
_entity.pdbx_description
1 polymer ?
#
loop_
_entity_poly.entity_id
_entity_poly.type
_entity_poly.pdbx_seq_one_letter_code
_entity_poly.pdbx_strand_id
1 'polypeptide(L)'
;MASHLRSCLLAALVTIACAGIAAAEEMPAFWKKSMTGDPATNHYLAEAVKPLDNPDAQTLRVVKLANTLATLCSGASLDKKALYAYMTATRFAEIKGKAYNEAAFLADSSFRYFDYRALAHLCAGSAYLFGPQGHLAPGLLEIGKAGKGGKPAIGYDPANPLVILPPIARKS
;
A
#
# COMPACT_ATOMS: atom_id res chain seq x y z
N MET A 1 10.76 67.95 4.20
CA MET A 1 9.76 67.09 4.88
C MET A 1 8.45 67.27 4.14
N ALA A 2 7.78 66.31 3.50
CA ALA A 2 7.88 64.87 3.46
C ALA A 2 7.25 64.42 2.13
N SER A 3 8.02 63.86 1.20
CA SER A 3 7.48 63.48 -0.12
C SER A 3 8.18 62.29 -0.79
N HIS A 4 8.92 61.48 -0.03
CA HIS A 4 9.53 60.25 -0.57
C HIS A 4 9.18 58.96 0.19
N LEU A 5 8.36 59.03 1.25
CA LEU A 5 8.04 57.85 2.05
C LEU A 5 6.74 57.12 1.64
N ARG A 6 6.07 57.55 0.56
CA ARG A 6 4.78 56.97 0.15
C ARG A 6 4.85 56.01 -1.04
N SER A 7 5.99 55.89 -1.72
CA SER A 7 6.07 55.10 -2.96
C SER A 7 6.62 53.68 -2.80
N CYS A 8 7.09 53.28 -1.62
CA CYS A 8 7.59 51.92 -1.38
C CYS A 8 6.57 50.97 -0.73
N LEU A 9 5.38 51.45 -0.38
CA LEU A 9 4.33 50.63 0.25
C LEU A 9 3.33 50.02 -0.75
N LEU A 10 3.48 50.30 -2.05
CA LEU A 10 2.56 49.80 -3.10
C LEU A 10 3.12 48.61 -3.90
N ALA A 11 4.29 48.08 -3.56
CA ALA A 11 4.97 47.06 -4.37
C ALA A 11 5.08 45.66 -3.74
N ALA A 12 4.44 45.38 -2.60
CA ALA A 12 4.71 44.13 -1.85
C ALA A 12 3.47 43.33 -1.41
N LEU A 13 2.35 43.39 -2.14
CA LEU A 13 1.11 42.69 -1.75
C LEU A 13 0.45 41.82 -2.85
N VAL A 14 1.18 41.42 -3.90
CA VAL A 14 0.60 40.55 -4.94
C VAL A 14 1.56 39.44 -5.36
N THR A 15 1.89 38.50 -4.46
CA THR A 15 2.51 37.20 -4.84
C THR A 15 2.25 36.09 -3.83
N ILE A 16 1.10 36.06 -3.15
CA ILE A 16 0.76 34.92 -2.29
C ILE A 16 -0.66 34.43 -2.62
N ALA A 17 -0.75 33.10 -2.74
CA ALA A 17 -1.95 32.28 -2.85
C ALA A 17 -2.43 31.96 -4.28
N CYS A 18 -1.60 31.24 -5.02
CA CYS A 18 -2.09 30.17 -5.90
C CYS A 18 -1.21 28.91 -5.77
N ALA A 19 -0.83 28.57 -4.55
CA ALA A 19 -0.61 27.17 -4.22
C ALA A 19 -1.96 26.66 -3.74
N GLY A 20 -2.77 26.14 -4.67
CA GLY A 20 -3.96 25.40 -4.30
C GLY A 20 -3.54 24.31 -3.33
N ILE A 21 -3.93 24.45 -2.07
CA ILE A 21 -4.02 23.32 -1.17
C ILE A 21 -5.12 22.46 -1.78
N ALA A 22 -4.75 21.61 -2.73
CA ALA A 22 -5.59 20.50 -3.14
C ALA A 22 -5.71 19.63 -1.89
N ALA A 23 -6.73 19.90 -1.09
CA ALA A 23 -7.14 18.98 -0.05
C ALA A 23 -7.34 17.64 -0.76
N ALA A 24 -6.57 16.62 -0.37
CA ALA A 24 -6.77 15.28 -0.88
C ALA A 24 -8.26 14.95 -0.75
N GLU A 25 -8.89 14.57 -1.85
CA GLU A 25 -10.34 14.38 -1.86
C GLU A 25 -10.68 13.24 -0.90
N GLU A 26 -11.76 13.38 -0.13
CA GLU A 26 -12.16 12.29 0.74
C GLU A 26 -12.55 11.08 -0.10
N MET A 27 -11.97 9.92 0.25
CA MET A 27 -12.30 8.66 -0.39
C MET A 27 -13.83 8.42 -0.38
N PRO A 28 -14.42 7.91 -1.48
CA PRO A 28 -15.87 7.79 -1.60
C PRO A 28 -16.50 7.03 -0.42
N ALA A 29 -17.51 7.64 0.22
CA ALA A 29 -18.11 7.09 1.44
C ALA A 29 -18.68 5.68 1.25
N PHE A 30 -19.13 5.33 0.05
CA PHE A 30 -19.68 4.01 -0.24
C PHE A 30 -18.63 2.89 -0.18
N TRP A 31 -17.34 3.17 -0.35
CA TRP A 31 -16.26 2.18 -0.21
C TRP A 31 -16.11 1.70 1.24
N LYS A 32 -16.43 2.57 2.22
CA LYS A 32 -16.32 2.22 3.65
C LYS A 32 -17.13 0.97 4.00
N LYS A 33 -18.19 0.65 3.24
CA LYS A 33 -19.01 -0.55 3.44
C LYS A 33 -18.31 -1.86 3.04
N SER A 34 -17.44 -1.82 2.04
CA SER A 34 -16.69 -2.99 1.53
C SER A 34 -15.24 -3.03 2.00
N MET A 35 -14.75 -1.96 2.63
CA MET A 35 -13.43 -1.90 3.26
C MET A 35 -13.47 -2.55 4.66
N THR A 36 -13.62 -3.86 4.66
CA THR A 36 -13.73 -4.68 5.87
C THR A 36 -12.62 -5.73 5.90
N GLY A 37 -12.43 -6.36 7.06
CA GLY A 37 -11.61 -7.56 7.22
C GLY A 37 -12.33 -8.85 6.84
N ASP A 38 -13.41 -8.78 6.05
CA ASP A 38 -14.22 -9.93 5.66
C ASP A 38 -14.17 -10.11 4.14
N PRO A 39 -13.60 -11.22 3.62
CA PRO A 39 -13.50 -11.46 2.18
C PRO A 39 -14.86 -11.63 1.49
N ALA A 40 -15.94 -11.95 2.21
CA ALA A 40 -17.28 -12.05 1.61
C ALA A 40 -17.82 -10.67 1.17
N THR A 41 -17.36 -9.60 1.81
CA THR A 41 -17.78 -8.21 1.53
C THR A 41 -16.66 -7.35 0.93
N ASN A 42 -15.42 -7.83 0.98
CA ASN A 42 -14.25 -7.17 0.42
C ASN A 42 -13.63 -8.00 -0.72
N HIS A 43 -14.00 -7.67 -1.96
CA HIS A 43 -13.49 -8.37 -3.17
C HIS A 43 -11.96 -8.39 -3.26
N TYR A 44 -11.28 -7.27 -2.98
CA TYR A 44 -9.82 -7.19 -3.06
C TYR A 44 -9.15 -8.09 -2.03
N LEU A 45 -9.74 -8.20 -0.84
CA LEU A 45 -9.29 -9.13 0.19
C LEU A 45 -9.48 -10.59 -0.25
N ALA A 46 -10.64 -10.90 -0.84
CA ALA A 46 -10.92 -12.23 -1.38
C ALA A 46 -9.92 -12.63 -2.49
N GLU A 47 -9.61 -11.72 -3.42
CA GLU A 47 -8.59 -11.97 -4.45
C GLU A 47 -7.19 -12.10 -3.84
N ALA A 48 -6.85 -11.32 -2.82
CA ALA A 48 -5.56 -11.39 -2.14
C ALA A 48 -5.29 -12.77 -1.51
N VAL A 49 -6.32 -13.42 -0.97
CA VAL A 49 -6.16 -14.74 -0.32
C VAL A 49 -6.18 -15.93 -1.25
N LYS A 50 -6.63 -15.77 -2.51
CA LYS A 50 -6.56 -16.87 -3.49
C LYS A 50 -5.10 -17.24 -3.73
N PRO A 51 -4.69 -18.51 -3.57
CA PRO A 51 -3.32 -18.90 -3.82
C PRO A 51 -2.99 -18.80 -5.31
N LEU A 52 -1.73 -18.48 -5.63
CA LEU A 52 -1.19 -18.71 -6.97
C LEU A 52 -0.80 -20.20 -7.11
N ASP A 53 -0.95 -20.74 -8.32
CA ASP A 53 -0.60 -22.14 -8.62
C ASP A 53 0.90 -22.44 -8.44
N ASN A 54 1.75 -21.42 -8.64
CA ASN A 54 3.19 -21.53 -8.44
C ASN A 54 3.54 -21.12 -6.98
N PRO A 55 4.08 -22.02 -6.14
CA PRO A 55 4.36 -21.74 -4.74
C PRO A 55 5.47 -20.70 -4.52
N ASP A 56 6.46 -20.63 -5.40
CA ASP A 56 7.52 -19.61 -5.36
C ASP A 56 6.94 -18.23 -5.67
N ALA A 57 6.04 -18.16 -6.66
CA ALA A 57 5.32 -16.94 -7.01
C ALA A 57 4.39 -16.49 -5.88
N GLN A 58 3.68 -17.44 -5.24
CA GLN A 58 2.86 -17.15 -4.07
C GLN A 58 3.70 -16.58 -2.92
N THR A 59 4.87 -17.17 -2.68
CA THR A 59 5.82 -16.69 -1.68
C THR A 59 6.25 -15.25 -1.95
N LEU A 60 6.68 -14.96 -3.19
CA LEU A 60 7.08 -13.63 -3.62
C LEU A 60 5.94 -12.61 -3.56
N ARG A 61 4.72 -13.01 -3.94
CA ARG A 61 3.51 -12.18 -3.88
C ARG A 61 3.18 -11.80 -2.44
N VAL A 62 3.23 -12.75 -1.50
CA VAL A 62 2.96 -12.48 -0.08
C VAL A 62 3.97 -11.49 0.49
N VAL A 63 5.26 -11.71 0.23
CA VAL A 63 6.32 -10.79 0.69
C VAL A 63 6.14 -9.40 0.08
N LYS A 64 5.85 -9.30 -1.23
CA LYS A 64 5.58 -8.02 -1.88
C LYS A 64 4.36 -7.34 -1.29
N LEU A 65 3.23 -8.04 -1.13
CA LEU A 65 2.01 -7.47 -0.57
C LEU A 65 2.24 -6.95 0.85
N ALA A 66 2.90 -7.73 1.72
CA ALA A 66 3.20 -7.28 3.07
C ALA A 66 4.09 -6.02 3.09
N ASN A 67 5.15 -5.98 2.28
CA ASN A 67 5.99 -4.79 2.12
C ASN A 67 5.19 -3.57 1.62
N THR A 68 4.33 -3.78 0.62
CA THR A 68 3.46 -2.73 0.07
C THR A 68 2.54 -2.18 1.15
N LEU A 69 1.85 -3.03 1.92
CA LEU A 69 0.93 -2.57 2.97
C LEU A 69 1.67 -1.90 4.13
N ALA A 70 2.83 -2.41 4.55
CA ALA A 70 3.66 -1.75 5.56
C ALA A 70 4.16 -0.37 5.13
N THR A 71 4.35 -0.15 3.82
CA THR A 71 4.82 1.13 3.29
C THR A 71 3.66 2.10 3.07
N LEU A 72 2.53 1.61 2.55
CA LEU A 72 1.47 2.44 2.01
C LEU A 72 0.23 2.50 2.89
N CYS A 73 0.13 1.72 3.96
CA CYS A 73 -0.98 1.79 4.91
C CYS A 73 -0.55 2.48 6.19
N SER A 74 -1.36 3.45 6.63
CA SER A 74 -1.16 4.13 7.90
C SER A 74 -1.20 3.12 9.05
N GLY A 75 -0.22 3.20 9.94
CA GLY A 75 -0.17 2.37 11.16
C GLY A 75 0.14 0.89 10.93
N ALA A 76 0.54 0.48 9.72
CA ALA A 76 1.06 -0.86 9.47
C ALA A 76 2.58 -0.84 9.41
N SER A 77 3.23 -1.87 9.95
CA SER A 77 4.67 -2.08 9.79
C SER A 77 5.00 -3.57 9.76
N LEU A 78 6.14 -3.95 9.20
CA LEU A 78 6.56 -5.35 9.17
C LEU A 78 7.12 -5.78 10.52
N ASP A 79 6.65 -6.93 11.02
CA ASP A 79 7.41 -7.68 12.01
C ASP A 79 8.55 -8.41 11.28
N LYS A 80 9.78 -7.94 11.49
CA LYS A 80 10.97 -8.53 10.84
C LYS A 80 11.18 -9.99 11.24
N LYS A 81 10.88 -10.36 12.49
CA LYS A 81 11.04 -11.73 12.98
C LYS A 81 10.02 -12.64 12.30
N ALA A 82 8.77 -12.21 12.21
CA ALA A 82 7.74 -12.95 11.46
C ALA A 82 8.08 -13.05 9.97
N LEU A 83 8.63 -11.98 9.37
CA LEU A 83 9.06 -11.98 7.98
C LEU A 83 10.17 -13.00 7.72
N TYR A 84 11.21 -13.02 8.54
CA TYR A 84 12.27 -14.02 8.41
C TYR A 84 11.74 -15.43 8.62
N ALA A 85 10.88 -15.65 9.62
CA ALA A 85 10.27 -16.96 9.87
C ALA A 85 9.45 -17.43 8.66
N TYR A 86 8.63 -16.55 8.08
CA TYR A 86 7.86 -16.84 6.87
C TYR A 86 8.76 -17.17 5.68
N MET A 87 9.78 -16.35 5.42
CA MET A 87 10.75 -16.57 4.32
C MET A 87 11.54 -17.87 4.50
N THR A 88 11.87 -18.25 5.73
CA THR A 88 12.52 -19.54 6.03
C THR A 88 11.56 -20.70 5.77
N ALA A 89 10.34 -20.64 6.29
CA ALA A 89 9.34 -21.71 6.14
C ALA A 89 8.96 -21.96 4.67
N THR A 90 8.94 -20.90 3.86
CA THR A 90 8.65 -20.94 2.42
C THR A 90 9.89 -21.21 1.56
N ARG A 91 11.05 -21.46 2.16
CA ARG A 91 12.33 -21.70 1.46
C ARG A 91 12.68 -20.58 0.46
N PHE A 92 12.32 -19.33 0.78
CA PHE A 92 12.53 -18.16 -0.09
C PHE A 92 13.97 -18.06 -0.60
N ALA A 93 14.96 -18.37 0.27
CA ALA A 93 16.38 -18.29 -0.06
C ALA A 93 16.80 -19.27 -1.17
N GLU A 94 16.01 -20.30 -1.44
CA GLU A 94 16.27 -21.33 -2.45
C GLU A 94 15.70 -20.97 -3.82
N ILE A 95 14.78 -19.99 -3.89
CA ILE A 95 14.23 -19.46 -5.13
C ILE A 95 15.31 -18.63 -5.84
N LYS A 96 15.90 -19.18 -6.91
CA LYS A 96 17.08 -18.61 -7.59
C LYS A 96 16.97 -18.69 -9.12
N GLY A 97 17.81 -17.89 -9.78
CA GLY A 97 18.00 -17.90 -11.23
C GLY A 97 16.69 -17.77 -12.03
N LYS A 98 16.53 -18.64 -13.04
CA LYS A 98 15.36 -18.62 -13.93
C LYS A 98 14.04 -18.80 -13.17
N ALA A 99 13.99 -19.73 -12.22
CA ALA A 99 12.79 -19.99 -11.41
C ALA A 99 12.37 -18.74 -10.62
N TYR A 100 13.33 -18.01 -10.04
CA TYR A 100 13.06 -16.74 -9.38
C TYR A 100 12.47 -15.71 -10.33
N ASN A 101 13.03 -15.55 -11.53
CA ASN A 101 12.55 -14.55 -12.49
C ASN A 101 11.13 -14.86 -13.00
N GLU A 102 10.82 -16.14 -13.23
CA GLU A 102 9.48 -16.61 -13.59
C GLU A 102 8.49 -16.38 -12.44
N ALA A 103 8.86 -16.77 -11.22
CA ALA A 103 8.04 -16.56 -10.03
C ALA A 103 7.80 -15.08 -9.74
N ALA A 104 8.83 -14.23 -9.90
CA ALA A 104 8.73 -12.78 -9.73
C ALA A 104 7.78 -12.15 -10.77
N PHE A 105 7.85 -12.59 -12.03
CA PHE A 105 6.93 -12.14 -13.07
C PHE A 105 5.47 -12.52 -12.73
N LEU A 106 5.24 -13.77 -12.33
CA LEU A 106 3.91 -14.24 -11.94
C LEU A 106 3.37 -13.48 -10.71
N ALA A 107 4.21 -13.29 -9.70
CA ALA A 107 3.86 -12.50 -8.51
C ALA A 107 3.52 -11.04 -8.88
N ASP A 108 4.36 -10.38 -9.70
CA ASP A 108 4.11 -9.01 -10.16
C ASP A 108 2.83 -8.91 -11.01
N SER A 109 2.54 -9.92 -11.82
CA SER A 109 1.33 -9.94 -12.64
C SER A 109 0.04 -9.90 -11.82
N SER A 110 0.07 -10.43 -10.58
CA SER A 110 -1.08 -10.37 -9.65
C SER A 110 -1.38 -8.96 -9.12
N PHE A 111 -0.46 -8.01 -9.31
CA PHE A 111 -0.64 -6.60 -8.98
C PHE A 111 -0.82 -5.72 -10.23
N ARG A 112 -1.10 -6.30 -11.39
CA ARG A 112 -1.41 -5.52 -12.58
C ARG A 112 -2.67 -4.69 -12.34
N TYR A 113 -2.63 -3.42 -12.71
CA TYR A 113 -3.70 -2.44 -12.48
C TYR A 113 -4.00 -2.16 -11.01
N PHE A 114 -3.00 -2.29 -10.13
CA PHE A 114 -3.13 -1.90 -8.73
C PHE A 114 -3.47 -0.41 -8.63
N ASP A 115 -4.59 -0.11 -7.98
CA ASP A 115 -5.14 1.22 -7.83
C ASP A 115 -5.36 1.58 -6.36
N TYR A 116 -5.72 2.83 -6.10
CA TYR A 116 -5.97 3.36 -4.77
C TYR A 116 -7.13 2.62 -4.09
N ARG A 117 -8.13 2.17 -4.86
CA ARG A 117 -9.27 1.42 -4.33
C ARG A 117 -8.82 0.07 -3.78
N ALA A 118 -8.00 -0.67 -4.52
CA ALA A 118 -7.39 -1.91 -4.08
C ALA A 118 -6.55 -1.68 -2.82
N LEU A 119 -5.69 -0.65 -2.84
CA LEU A 119 -4.88 -0.29 -1.67
C LEU A 119 -5.76 -0.01 -0.44
N ALA A 120 -6.81 0.80 -0.58
CA ALA A 120 -7.69 1.14 0.52
C ALA A 120 -8.35 -0.10 1.15
N HIS A 121 -8.88 -1.00 0.30
CA HIS A 121 -9.51 -2.23 0.76
C HIS A 121 -8.52 -3.21 1.41
N LEU A 122 -7.30 -3.31 0.88
CA LEU A 122 -6.25 -4.15 1.44
C LEU A 122 -5.67 -3.58 2.74
N CYS A 123 -5.57 -2.25 2.86
CA CYS A 123 -5.24 -1.63 4.14
C CYS A 123 -6.29 -1.98 5.20
N ALA A 124 -7.58 -1.85 4.87
CA ALA A 124 -8.66 -2.19 5.79
C ALA A 124 -8.69 -3.69 6.17
N GLY A 125 -8.33 -4.57 5.23
CA GLY A 125 -8.23 -6.02 5.43
C GLY A 125 -6.85 -6.51 5.92
N SER A 126 -5.90 -5.63 6.19
CA SER A 126 -4.50 -6.02 6.48
C SER A 126 -4.37 -6.92 7.70
N ALA A 127 -5.17 -6.70 8.74
CA ALA A 127 -5.21 -7.57 9.92
C ALA A 127 -5.71 -8.99 9.60
N TYR A 128 -6.68 -9.13 8.68
CA TYR A 128 -7.16 -10.43 8.22
C TYR A 128 -6.10 -11.19 7.42
N LEU A 129 -5.27 -10.48 6.65
CA LEU A 129 -4.19 -11.08 5.86
C LEU A 129 -2.97 -11.45 6.72
N PHE A 130 -2.55 -10.55 7.60
CA PHE A 130 -1.21 -10.55 8.21
C PHE A 130 -1.16 -10.23 9.69
N GLY A 131 -2.29 -9.95 10.34
CA GLY A 131 -2.34 -9.77 11.79
C GLY A 131 -1.98 -11.07 12.53
N PRO A 132 -2.06 -11.10 13.87
CA PRO A 132 -1.68 -12.29 14.65
C PRO A 132 -2.39 -13.60 14.23
N GLN A 133 -3.60 -13.49 13.67
CA GLN A 133 -4.39 -14.60 13.11
C GLN A 133 -4.55 -14.48 11.58
N GLY A 134 -3.58 -13.86 10.91
CA GLY A 134 -3.64 -13.57 9.48
C GLY A 134 -3.69 -14.83 8.62
N HIS A 135 -4.50 -14.80 7.55
CA HIS A 135 -4.76 -15.96 6.70
C HIS A 135 -3.72 -16.19 5.60
N LEU A 136 -2.91 -15.18 5.26
CA LEU A 136 -1.81 -15.34 4.30
C LEU A 136 -0.48 -15.65 5.00
N ALA A 137 -0.15 -14.87 6.02
CA ALA A 137 1.04 -15.08 6.82
C ALA A 137 0.82 -14.47 8.21
N PRO A 138 0.49 -15.29 9.23
CA PRO A 138 0.20 -14.81 10.56
C PRO A 138 1.34 -13.96 11.14
N GLY A 139 1.00 -12.81 11.70
CA GLY A 139 1.91 -11.90 12.40
C GLY A 139 2.88 -11.15 11.50
N LEU A 140 2.77 -11.27 10.17
CA LEU A 140 3.70 -10.61 9.24
C LEU A 140 3.61 -9.08 9.31
N LEU A 141 2.46 -8.53 9.70
CA LEU A 141 2.27 -7.09 9.93
C LEU A 141 1.86 -6.81 11.37
N GLU A 142 2.57 -5.87 11.98
CA GLU A 142 2.10 -5.16 13.15
C GLU A 142 1.14 -4.05 12.71
N ILE A 143 -0.13 -4.20 13.08
CA ILE A 143 -1.15 -3.18 12.84
C ILE A 143 -1.36 -2.42 14.14
N GLY A 144 -1.13 -1.10 14.12
CA GLY A 144 -1.26 -0.22 15.28
C GLY A 144 -2.64 -0.27 15.93
N LYS A 145 -2.75 0.24 17.17
CA LYS A 145 -3.99 0.21 17.98
C LYS A 145 -5.21 0.66 17.19
N ALA A 146 -6.32 -0.05 17.38
CA ALA A 146 -7.61 0.15 16.74
C ALA A 146 -7.95 1.65 16.60
N GLY A 147 -8.13 2.11 15.35
CA GLY A 147 -8.49 3.49 15.01
C GLY A 147 -7.42 4.32 14.30
N LYS A 148 -6.15 3.89 14.25
CA LYS A 148 -5.08 4.55 13.46
C LYS A 148 -4.54 3.70 12.30
N GLY A 149 -5.01 2.46 12.18
CA GLY A 149 -4.63 1.51 11.14
C GLY A 149 -5.70 1.37 10.05
N GLY A 150 -5.30 0.92 8.86
CA GLY A 150 -6.24 0.38 7.87
C GLY A 150 -6.75 1.34 6.80
N LYS A 151 -6.06 2.47 6.60
CA LYS A 151 -6.26 3.36 5.45
C LYS A 151 -4.95 3.60 4.71
N PRO A 152 -4.98 3.95 3.42
CA PRO A 152 -3.80 4.41 2.71
C PRO A 152 -3.14 5.60 3.44
N ALA A 153 -1.81 5.66 3.42
CA ALA A 153 -1.02 6.79 3.92
C ALA A 153 -0.91 7.93 2.90
N ILE A 154 -1.18 7.63 1.62
CA ILE A 154 -1.27 8.59 0.53
C ILE A 154 -2.72 9.09 0.37
N GLY A 155 -2.90 10.29 -0.17
CA GLY A 155 -4.22 10.87 -0.44
C GLY A 155 -4.90 10.23 -1.66
N TYR A 156 -6.23 10.28 -1.69
CA TYR A 156 -7.00 9.83 -2.85
C TYR A 156 -6.98 10.89 -3.95
N ASP A 157 -6.61 10.48 -5.16
CA ASP A 157 -6.69 11.27 -6.38
C ASP A 157 -7.62 10.56 -7.38
N PRO A 158 -8.85 11.08 -7.61
CA PRO A 158 -9.77 10.47 -8.55
C PRO A 158 -9.31 10.58 -10.02
N ALA A 159 -8.45 11.54 -10.36
CA ALA A 159 -7.94 11.72 -11.72
C ALA A 159 -6.77 10.77 -12.04
N ASN A 160 -6.03 10.34 -11.01
CA ASN A 160 -4.97 9.35 -11.12
C ASN A 160 -5.09 8.27 -10.05
N PRO A 161 -5.97 7.27 -10.25
CA PRO A 161 -6.20 6.23 -9.27
C PRO A 161 -5.07 5.20 -9.20
N LEU A 162 -4.13 5.17 -10.16
CA LEU A 162 -3.09 4.15 -10.23
C LEU A 162 -2.05 4.33 -9.14
N VAL A 163 -1.74 3.23 -8.44
CA VAL A 163 -0.67 3.20 -7.43
C VAL A 163 0.48 2.37 -7.97
N ILE A 164 1.57 3.04 -8.33
CA ILE A 164 2.73 2.38 -8.92
C ILE A 164 3.50 1.60 -7.86
N LEU A 165 3.50 0.27 -7.99
CA LEU A 165 4.28 -0.62 -7.15
C LEU A 165 5.62 -0.97 -7.83
N PRO A 166 6.76 -0.80 -7.15
CA PRO A 166 8.04 -1.25 -7.67
C PRO A 166 7.99 -2.74 -8.05
N PRO A 167 8.56 -3.15 -9.21
CA PRO A 167 8.62 -4.55 -9.58
C PRO A 167 9.54 -5.33 -8.64
N ILE A 168 9.32 -6.64 -8.54
CA ILE A 168 10.26 -7.51 -7.83
C ILE A 168 11.57 -7.55 -8.63
N ALA A 169 12.67 -7.15 -7.99
CA ALA A 169 13.98 -7.11 -8.63
C ALA A 169 14.36 -8.51 -9.13
N ARG A 170 14.59 -8.63 -10.44
CA ARG A 170 15.04 -9.87 -11.08
C ARG A 170 16.46 -10.21 -10.63
N LYS A 171 16.76 -11.51 -10.55
CA LYS A 171 18.12 -11.99 -10.27
C LYS A 171 18.76 -12.44 -11.58
N SER A 172 19.93 -11.88 -11.88
CA SER A 172 20.80 -12.32 -12.98
C SER A 172 21.33 -13.71 -12.73
#